data_AF-A0A380AHZ0-F1
#
_entry.id   AF-A0A380AHZ0-F1
#
_cell.length_a   1.000
_cell.length_b   1.000
_cell.length_c   1.000
_cell.angle_alpha   90.00
_cell.angle_beta   90.00
_cell.angle_gamma   90.00
#
_symmetry.space_group_name_H-M   'P 1'
#
loop_
_entity.id
_entity.type
_entity.pdbx_description
1 polymer ?
#
loop_
_entity_poly.entity_id
_entity_poly.type
_entity_poly.pdbx_seq_one_letter_code
_entity_poly.pdbx_strand_id
1 'polypeptide(L)'
;MVSVNYFRKIIFIVSLGLSSVVLTGCPGPGDRMSLDETAQVSRQGNDVCMSINDARDYQPADMGINLRGTPPKEKKFNFSPDLQIVDGALCIPSSYYHFMDGNKYIVEFVLHSAGNKDEPRNFVVGIDVNKTQVYNFPLTDREISRPYGSIEVSE
;
A
#
# COMPACT_ATOMS: atom_id res chain seq x y z
N MET A 1 -29.70 57.86 -7.40
CA MET A 1 -28.89 57.71 -6.18
C MET A 1 -29.07 56.27 -5.68
N VAL A 2 -28.25 55.34 -6.18
CA VAL A 2 -28.33 53.92 -5.79
C VAL A 2 -27.75 53.80 -4.38
N SER A 3 -28.55 53.27 -3.46
CA SER A 3 -28.24 53.23 -2.03
C SER A 3 -26.92 52.51 -1.78
N VAL A 4 -25.96 53.23 -1.19
CA VAL A 4 -24.64 52.74 -0.76
C VAL A 4 -24.75 51.45 0.09
N ASN A 5 -25.89 51.24 0.74
CA ASN A 5 -26.20 50.04 1.52
C ASN A 5 -26.39 48.77 0.68
N TYR A 6 -26.81 48.89 -0.59
CA TYR A 6 -26.99 47.74 -1.49
C TYR A 6 -25.63 47.22 -2.01
N PHE A 7 -24.72 48.14 -2.34
CA PHE A 7 -23.35 47.83 -2.75
C PHE A 7 -22.55 47.14 -1.64
N ARG A 8 -22.69 47.62 -0.39
CA ARG A 8 -22.05 46.99 0.78
C ARG A 8 -22.52 45.55 1.00
N LYS A 9 -23.83 45.27 0.88
CA LYS A 9 -24.37 43.92 1.03
C LYS A 9 -23.86 42.95 -0.04
N ILE A 10 -23.76 43.39 -1.30
CA ILE A 10 -23.23 42.58 -2.39
C ILE A 10 -21.74 42.25 -2.16
N ILE A 11 -20.93 43.24 -1.76
CA ILE A 11 -19.50 43.02 -1.47
C ILE A 11 -19.32 41.99 -0.35
N PHE A 12 -20.10 42.08 0.74
CA PHE A 12 -20.04 41.12 1.84
C PHE A 12 -20.40 39.69 1.42
N ILE A 13 -21.43 39.52 0.56
CA ILE A 13 -21.85 38.20 0.05
C ILE A 13 -20.78 37.60 -0.88
N VAL A 14 -20.18 38.42 -1.77
CA VAL A 14 -19.11 37.99 -2.68
C VAL A 14 -17.84 37.61 -1.89
N SER A 15 -17.47 38.36 -0.86
CA SER A 15 -16.32 38.04 -0.01
C SER A 15 -16.52 36.75 0.81
N LEU A 16 -17.74 36.48 1.27
CA LEU A 16 -18.06 35.24 2.00
C LEU A 16 -17.99 34.02 1.06
N GLY A 17 -18.53 34.14 -0.16
CA GLY A 17 -18.50 33.05 -1.15
C GLY A 17 -17.08 32.70 -1.60
N LEU A 18 -16.20 33.69 -1.75
CA LEU A 18 -14.79 33.45 -2.12
C LEU A 18 -14.01 32.74 -1.01
N SER A 19 -14.33 33.01 0.26
CA SER A 19 -13.64 32.44 1.41
C SER A 19 -13.91 30.94 1.57
N SER A 20 -15.10 30.47 1.19
CA SER A 20 -15.45 29.04 1.26
C SER A 20 -14.63 28.15 0.31
N VAL A 21 -14.15 28.71 -0.82
CA VAL A 21 -13.32 27.96 -1.79
C VAL A 21 -11.87 27.87 -1.33
N VAL A 22 -11.40 28.81 -0.52
CA VAL A 22 -10.01 28.83 -0.01
C VAL A 22 -9.85 27.95 1.24
N LEU A 23 -10.90 27.79 2.06
CA LEU A 23 -10.86 26.92 3.24
C LEU A 23 -11.07 25.43 2.94
N THR A 24 -11.54 25.07 1.74
CA THR A 24 -11.65 23.67 1.30
C THR A 24 -10.51 23.36 0.33
N GLY A 25 -9.29 23.23 0.87
CA GLY A 25 -8.17 22.74 0.08
C GLY A 25 -8.52 21.37 -0.52
N CYS A 26 -8.45 21.23 -1.84
CA CYS A 26 -8.55 19.92 -2.47
C CYS A 26 -7.33 19.10 -2.02
N PRO A 27 -7.51 17.92 -1.43
CA PRO A 27 -6.39 17.08 -1.03
C PRO A 27 -5.50 16.80 -2.25
N GLY A 28 -4.21 17.10 -2.10
CA GLY A 28 -3.20 16.81 -3.10
C GLY A 28 -2.97 15.29 -3.23
N PRO A 29 -2.20 14.85 -4.23
CA PRO A 29 -1.87 13.44 -4.42
C PRO A 29 -1.26 12.76 -3.18
N GLY A 30 -0.54 13.50 -2.33
CA GLY A 30 0.02 12.99 -1.07
C GLY A 30 -0.94 12.97 0.12
N ASP A 31 -2.12 13.59 0.00
CA ASP A 31 -3.13 13.64 1.07
C ASP A 31 -4.12 12.46 0.98
N ARG A 32 -4.03 11.66 -0.10
CA ARG A 32 -4.85 10.47 -0.29
C ARG A 32 -4.18 9.28 0.37
N MET A 33 -4.83 8.71 1.39
CA MET A 33 -4.42 7.43 1.95
C MET A 33 -4.61 6.33 0.90
N SER A 34 -3.53 5.69 0.47
CA SER A 34 -3.61 4.47 -0.33
C SER A 34 -3.82 3.29 0.60
N LEU A 35 -4.78 2.44 0.25
CA LEU A 35 -5.05 1.22 1.01
C LEU A 35 -4.08 0.13 0.58
N ASP A 36 -3.67 -0.67 1.55
CA ASP A 36 -2.82 -1.81 1.29
C ASP A 36 -3.67 -3.01 0.83
N GLU A 37 -3.25 -3.60 -0.28
CA GLU A 37 -3.74 -4.88 -0.76
C GLU A 37 -3.02 -6.03 -0.04
N THR A 38 -3.57 -7.24 -0.15
CA THR A 38 -2.92 -8.46 0.30
C THR A 38 -2.97 -9.52 -0.79
N ALA A 39 -2.08 -10.50 -0.70
CA ALA A 39 -1.90 -11.53 -1.72
C ALA A 39 -1.83 -12.92 -1.09
N GLN A 40 -2.36 -13.91 -1.80
CA GLN A 40 -2.21 -15.31 -1.42
C GLN A 40 -0.76 -15.74 -1.65
N VAL A 41 -0.19 -16.42 -0.65
CA VAL A 41 1.18 -16.93 -0.72
C VAL A 41 1.18 -18.40 -1.10
N SER A 42 2.15 -18.78 -1.93
CA SER A 42 2.40 -20.17 -2.30
C SER A 42 3.90 -20.42 -2.41
N ARG A 43 4.30 -21.69 -2.31
CA ARG A 43 5.67 -22.10 -2.57
C ARG A 43 5.75 -22.78 -3.93
N GLN A 44 6.63 -22.28 -4.78
CA GLN A 44 6.90 -22.84 -6.11
C GLN A 44 8.37 -23.27 -6.17
N GLY A 45 8.61 -24.58 -5.97
CA GLY A 45 9.97 -25.07 -5.74
C GLY A 45 10.56 -24.49 -4.45
N ASN A 46 11.66 -23.74 -4.58
CA ASN A 46 12.31 -23.05 -3.45
C ASN A 46 11.81 -21.62 -3.25
N ASP A 47 11.05 -21.10 -4.21
CA ASP A 47 10.66 -19.69 -4.26
C ASP A 47 9.35 -19.50 -3.51
N VAL A 48 9.18 -18.30 -2.94
CA VAL A 48 7.95 -17.89 -2.26
C VAL A 48 7.25 -16.88 -3.16
N CYS A 49 6.05 -17.22 -3.62
CA CYS A 49 5.32 -16.46 -4.61
C CYS A 49 4.04 -15.87 -4.04
N MET A 50 3.76 -14.62 -4.40
CA MET A 50 2.55 -13.88 -4.04
C MET A 50 1.71 -13.66 -5.30
N SER A 51 0.46 -14.10 -5.26
CA SER A 51 -0.47 -13.95 -6.38
C SER A 51 -0.99 -12.52 -6.46
N ILE A 52 -0.76 -11.85 -7.59
CA ILE A 52 -1.13 -10.47 -7.84
C ILE A 52 -2.34 -10.43 -8.78
N ASN A 53 -3.48 -10.02 -8.25
CA ASN A 53 -4.68 -9.78 -9.08
C ASN A 53 -4.45 -8.58 -9.99
N ASP A 54 -4.96 -8.64 -11.22
CA ASP A 54 -4.84 -7.56 -12.21
C ASP A 54 -3.41 -7.03 -12.40
N ALA A 55 -2.43 -7.95 -12.47
CA ALA A 55 -1.02 -7.56 -12.49
C ALA A 55 -0.60 -6.75 -13.73
N ARG A 56 -1.26 -6.94 -14.88
CA ARG A 56 -1.08 -6.14 -16.11
C ARG A 56 0.39 -5.80 -16.40
N ASP A 57 0.75 -4.51 -16.32
CA ASP A 57 2.08 -3.96 -16.58
C ASP A 57 2.77 -3.48 -15.29
N TYR A 58 2.25 -3.86 -14.13
CA TYR A 58 2.82 -3.50 -12.84
C TYR A 58 4.15 -4.20 -12.60
N GLN A 59 5.13 -3.47 -12.06
CA GLN A 59 6.42 -3.99 -11.64
C GLN A 59 6.79 -3.53 -10.22
N PRO A 60 7.53 -4.34 -9.46
CA PRO A 60 8.02 -3.96 -8.13
C PRO A 60 8.90 -2.71 -8.20
N ALA A 61 8.54 -1.71 -7.40
CA ALA A 61 9.31 -0.47 -7.25
C ALA A 61 10.08 -0.44 -5.93
N ASP A 62 9.50 -1.00 -4.87
CA ASP A 62 10.17 -1.20 -3.59
C ASP A 62 9.74 -2.54 -2.96
N MET A 63 10.53 -2.99 -1.99
CA MET A 63 10.23 -4.19 -1.22
C MET A 63 10.91 -4.17 0.16
N GLY A 64 10.16 -4.43 1.21
CA GLY A 64 10.64 -4.75 2.54
C GLY A 64 10.29 -6.20 2.90
N ILE A 65 11.27 -6.95 3.41
CA ILE A 65 11.07 -8.30 3.96
C ILE A 65 11.63 -8.30 5.37
N ASN A 66 10.75 -8.31 6.37
CA ASN A 66 11.12 -8.16 7.77
C ASN A 66 10.45 -9.25 8.61
N LEU A 67 11.05 -9.59 9.76
CA LEU A 67 10.38 -10.48 10.71
C LEU A 67 9.17 -9.75 11.31
N ARG A 68 8.14 -10.52 11.67
CA ARG A 68 7.00 -9.95 12.39
C ARG A 68 7.47 -9.33 13.71
N GLY A 69 7.03 -8.11 13.99
CA GLY A 69 7.41 -7.37 15.19
C GLY A 69 8.74 -6.60 15.07
N THR A 70 9.43 -6.62 13.92
CA THR A 70 10.57 -5.73 13.69
C THR A 70 10.14 -4.26 13.91
N PRO A 71 10.81 -3.50 14.79
CA PRO A 71 10.49 -2.10 15.05
C PRO A 71 10.57 -1.26 13.76
N PRO A 72 9.72 -0.22 13.58
CA PRO A 72 9.70 0.57 12.35
C PRO A 72 11.06 1.15 11.92
N LYS A 73 11.91 1.53 12.88
CA LYS A 73 13.25 2.07 12.61
C LYS A 73 14.28 1.04 12.16
N GLU A 74 14.01 -0.24 12.39
CA GLU A 74 14.91 -1.36 12.08
C GLU A 74 14.48 -2.10 10.81
N LYS A 75 13.30 -1.80 10.28
CA LYS A 75 12.82 -2.35 9.02
C LYS A 75 13.80 -2.01 7.90
N LYS A 76 14.08 -3.00 7.05
CA LYS A 76 14.90 -2.86 5.86
C LYS A 76 14.01 -2.83 4.62
N PHE A 77 14.35 -1.94 3.70
CA PHE A 77 13.68 -1.76 2.43
C PHE A 77 14.72 -1.73 1.31
N ASN A 78 14.40 -2.40 0.21
CA ASN A 78 15.07 -2.28 -1.07
C ASN A 78 14.19 -1.42 -1.97
N PHE A 79 14.69 -0.25 -2.38
CA PHE A 79 13.96 0.70 -3.24
C PHE A 79 14.20 0.48 -4.75
N SER A 80 14.83 -0.65 -5.10
CA SER A 80 14.99 -1.09 -6.48
C SER A 80 15.15 -2.62 -6.49
N PRO A 81 14.11 -3.37 -6.11
CA PRO A 81 14.17 -4.83 -6.14
C PRO A 81 14.35 -5.31 -7.59
N ASP A 82 15.39 -6.12 -7.82
CA ASP A 82 15.61 -6.80 -9.11
C ASP A 82 14.72 -8.04 -9.21
N LEU A 83 13.40 -7.79 -9.13
CA LEU A 83 12.34 -8.79 -9.20
C LEU A 83 11.32 -8.33 -10.23
N GLN A 84 10.63 -9.29 -10.83
CA GLN A 84 9.60 -9.03 -11.82
C GLN A 84 8.34 -9.81 -11.47
N ILE A 85 7.20 -9.27 -11.87
CA ILE A 85 5.97 -10.04 -11.89
C ILE A 85 5.94 -10.85 -13.19
N VAL A 86 5.80 -12.17 -13.05
CA VAL A 86 5.68 -13.11 -14.17
C VAL A 86 4.41 -13.93 -13.97
N ASP A 87 3.59 -14.04 -15.02
CA ASP A 87 2.33 -14.78 -15.01
C ASP A 87 1.38 -14.44 -13.84
N GLY A 88 1.36 -13.16 -13.46
CA GLY A 88 0.51 -12.67 -12.36
C GLY A 88 1.03 -13.00 -10.96
N ALA A 89 2.28 -13.47 -10.82
CA ALA A 89 2.89 -13.74 -9.53
C ALA A 89 4.19 -12.96 -9.33
N LEU A 90 4.39 -12.44 -8.12
CA LEU A 90 5.68 -11.94 -7.66
C LEU A 90 6.37 -13.05 -6.86
N CYS A 91 7.38 -13.67 -7.47
CA CYS A 91 8.16 -14.74 -6.84
C CYS A 91 9.48 -14.20 -6.29
N ILE A 92 9.75 -14.50 -5.02
CA ILE A 92 10.99 -14.17 -4.35
C ILE A 92 11.86 -15.43 -4.34
N PRO A 93 12.95 -15.46 -5.14
CA PRO A 93 13.85 -16.59 -5.16
C PRO A 93 14.74 -16.62 -3.92
N SER A 94 15.23 -17.82 -3.55
CA SER A 94 16.12 -17.97 -2.40
C SER A 94 17.45 -17.23 -2.53
N SER A 95 17.86 -16.89 -3.76
CA SER A 95 19.03 -16.05 -4.06
C SER A 95 18.79 -14.57 -3.70
N TYR A 96 17.54 -14.11 -3.72
CA TYR A 96 17.15 -12.77 -3.32
C TYR A 96 16.91 -12.68 -1.82
N TYR A 97 16.12 -13.61 -1.26
CA TYR A 97 15.87 -13.69 0.17
C TYR A 97 15.66 -15.12 0.66
N HIS A 98 16.34 -15.48 1.74
CA HIS A 98 16.20 -16.81 2.34
C HIS A 98 15.21 -16.78 3.51
N PHE A 99 14.01 -17.31 3.26
CA PHE A 99 12.97 -17.50 4.27
C PHE A 99 13.31 -18.69 5.18
N MET A 100 13.61 -18.41 6.45
CA MET A 100 13.94 -19.42 7.45
C MET A 100 12.68 -20.10 8.00
N ASP A 101 12.76 -21.40 8.23
CA ASP A 101 11.70 -22.19 8.85
C ASP A 101 11.41 -21.72 10.30
N GLY A 102 10.13 -21.77 10.69
CA GLY A 102 9.63 -21.40 12.01
C GLY A 102 9.44 -19.89 12.22
N ASN A 103 9.68 -19.09 11.19
CA ASN A 103 9.58 -17.63 11.25
C ASN A 103 8.34 -17.10 10.54
N LYS A 104 7.87 -15.97 11.07
CA LYS A 104 6.80 -15.15 10.48
C LYS A 104 7.41 -13.87 9.91
N TYR A 105 7.12 -13.59 8.66
CA TYR A 105 7.61 -12.43 7.93
C TYR A 105 6.45 -11.51 7.53
N ILE A 106 6.74 -10.21 7.53
CA ILE A 106 5.91 -9.18 6.91
C ILE A 106 6.64 -8.76 5.64
N VAL A 107 6.00 -9.00 4.49
CA VAL A 107 6.49 -8.58 3.18
C VAL A 107 5.66 -7.39 2.73
N GLU A 108 6.33 -6.25 2.59
CA GLU A 108 5.76 -4.97 2.13
C GLU A 108 6.33 -4.71 0.73
N PHE A 109 5.51 -4.37 -0.25
CA PHE A 109 6.01 -3.99 -1.58
C PHE A 109 5.04 -3.07 -2.30
N VAL A 110 5.59 -2.15 -3.08
CA VAL A 110 4.86 -1.24 -3.95
C VAL A 110 5.05 -1.64 -5.40
N LEU A 111 3.94 -1.68 -6.13
CA LEU A 111 3.92 -1.91 -7.57
C LEU A 111 3.59 -0.62 -8.32
N HIS A 112 4.39 -0.31 -9.34
CA HIS A 112 4.11 0.78 -10.28
C HIS A 112 3.74 0.22 -11.65
N SER A 113 2.67 0.76 -12.25
CA SER A 113 2.35 0.50 -13.65
C SER A 113 3.32 1.27 -14.55
N ALA A 114 3.68 0.68 -15.68
CA ALA A 114 4.49 1.37 -16.70
C ALA A 114 3.72 2.54 -17.32
N GLY A 115 2.39 2.40 -17.46
CA GLY A 115 1.51 3.42 -18.04
C GLY A 115 1.00 4.50 -17.07
N ASN A 116 0.93 4.20 -15.77
CA ASN A 116 0.46 5.16 -14.75
C ASN A 116 1.26 5.04 -13.44
N LYS A 117 2.28 5.89 -13.29
CA LYS A 117 3.13 5.91 -12.08
C LYS A 117 2.50 6.64 -10.89
N ASP A 118 1.44 7.40 -11.12
CA ASP A 118 0.79 8.21 -10.08
C ASP A 118 -0.22 7.40 -9.25
N GLU A 119 -0.49 6.15 -9.63
CA GLU A 119 -1.40 5.22 -8.95
C GLU A 119 -0.68 3.93 -8.54
N PRO A 120 0.23 4.00 -7.54
CA PRO A 120 0.91 2.84 -7.01
C PRO A 120 -0.06 1.91 -6.28
N ARG A 121 0.21 0.61 -6.35
CA ARG A 121 -0.49 -0.40 -5.56
C ARG A 121 0.43 -0.88 -4.44
N ASN A 122 0.00 -0.68 -3.20
CA ASN A 122 0.76 -1.08 -2.02
C ASN A 122 0.27 -2.45 -1.56
N PHE A 123 1.19 -3.33 -1.19
CA PHE A 123 0.87 -4.65 -0.67
C PHE A 123 1.52 -4.88 0.68
N VAL A 124 0.77 -5.52 1.58
CA VAL A 124 1.30 -6.12 2.79
C VAL A 124 0.85 -7.57 2.89
N VAL A 125 1.82 -8.47 3.03
CA VAL A 125 1.59 -9.92 3.06
C VAL A 125 2.28 -10.51 4.29
N GLY A 126 1.50 -11.16 5.16
CA GLY A 126 2.03 -11.97 6.25
C GLY A 126 2.35 -13.37 5.74
N ILE A 127 3.60 -13.80 5.90
CA ILE A 127 4.08 -15.12 5.47
C ILE A 127 4.57 -15.91 6.69
N ASP A 128 3.93 -17.03 6.99
CA ASP A 128 4.39 -18.02 7.96
C ASP A 128 5.07 -19.17 7.22
N VAL A 129 6.30 -19.50 7.62
CA VAL A 129 7.11 -20.55 6.99
C VAL A 129 7.19 -21.72 7.95
N ASN A 130 6.59 -22.85 7.55
CA ASN A 130 6.60 -24.07 8.35
C ASN A 130 7.05 -25.24 7.47
N LYS A 131 8.28 -25.71 7.71
CA LYS A 131 9.02 -26.70 6.95
C LYS A 131 9.05 -26.33 5.47
N THR A 132 8.37 -27.14 4.66
CA THR A 132 8.28 -26.98 3.20
C THR A 132 7.08 -26.16 2.76
N GLN A 133 6.24 -25.71 3.69
CA GLN A 133 4.99 -25.01 3.40
C GLN A 133 5.08 -23.55 3.80
N VAL A 134 4.31 -22.72 3.09
CA VAL A 134 4.16 -21.30 3.37
C VAL A 134 2.67 -20.99 3.44
N TYR A 135 2.30 -20.14 4.39
CA TYR A 135 0.90 -19.80 4.65
C TYR A 135 0.76 -18.31 4.89
N ASN A 136 -0.40 -17.78 4.52
CA ASN A 136 -0.81 -16.46 4.99
C ASN A 136 -1.17 -16.53 6.47
N PHE A 137 -0.77 -15.54 7.26
CA PHE A 137 -1.27 -15.34 8.61
C PHE A 137 -2.02 -13.99 8.71
N PRO A 138 -2.96 -13.84 9.65
CA PRO A 138 -3.72 -12.60 9.81
C PRO A 138 -2.83 -11.43 10.27
N LEU A 139 -2.86 -10.36 9.47
CA LEU A 139 -2.23 -9.08 9.77
C LEU A 139 -3.11 -8.25 10.71
N THR A 140 -2.48 -7.58 11.66
CA THR A 140 -3.14 -6.63 12.58
C THR A 140 -3.36 -5.27 11.93
N ASP A 141 -4.23 -4.43 12.51
CA ASP A 141 -4.49 -3.06 12.05
C ASP A 141 -3.26 -2.13 12.13
N ARG A 142 -2.19 -2.55 12.83
CA ARG A 142 -0.91 -1.84 12.88
C ARG A 142 0.06 -2.27 11.78
N GLU A 143 -0.21 -3.41 11.16
CA GLU A 143 0.64 -4.01 10.13
C GLU A 143 0.13 -3.69 8.72
N ILE A 144 -1.16 -3.41 8.53
CA ILE A 144 -1.77 -3.16 7.22
C ILE A 144 -2.84 -2.07 7.27
N SER A 145 -2.85 -1.18 6.28
CA SER A 145 -3.80 -0.08 6.13
C SER A 145 -5.03 -0.54 5.34
N ARG A 146 -6.16 -0.78 6.02
CA ARG A 146 -7.41 -1.24 5.43
C ARG A 146 -8.56 -0.24 5.64
N PRO A 147 -9.65 -0.31 4.84
CA PRO A 147 -10.87 0.43 5.14
C PRO A 147 -11.37 0.12 6.55
N TYR A 148 -11.91 1.13 7.24
CA TYR A 148 -12.51 0.95 8.55
C TYR A 148 -13.67 -0.06 8.48
N GLY A 149 -13.60 -1.15 9.27
CA GLY A 149 -14.66 -2.17 9.36
C GLY A 149 -14.43 -3.47 8.58
N SER A 150 -13.31 -3.65 7.88
CA SER A 150 -12.98 -4.89 7.16
C SER A 150 -12.38 -6.00 8.06
N ILE A 151 -12.90 -6.18 9.27
CA ILE A 151 -12.34 -7.14 10.24
C ILE A 151 -12.67 -8.57 9.79
N GLU A 152 -11.68 -9.30 9.29
CA GLU A 152 -11.63 -10.76 9.38
C GLU A 152 -10.43 -11.13 10.26
N VAL A 153 -10.70 -11.41 11.53
CA VAL A 153 -9.71 -11.99 12.45
C VAL A 153 -10.28 -13.33 12.90
N SER A 154 -9.74 -14.42 12.38
CA SER A 154 -9.65 -15.66 13.15
C SER A 154 -8.18 -15.99 13.31
N GLU A 155 -7.82 -16.22 14.57
CA GLU A 155 -6.52 -16.71 15.05
C GLU A 155 -6.24 -18.14 14.55
#